data_AF-A0A897N5U4-F1
#
_entry.id   AF-A0A897N5U4-F1
#
_cell.length_a   1.000
_cell.length_b   1.000
_cell.length_c   1.000
_cell.angle_alpha   90.00
_cell.angle_beta   90.00
_cell.angle_gamma   90.00
#
_symmetry.space_group_name_H-M   'P 1'
#
loop_
_entity.id
_entity.type
_entity.pdbx_description
1 polymer ?
#
loop_
_entity_poly.entity_id
_entity_poly.type
_entity_poly.pdbx_seq_one_letter_code
_entity_poly.pdbx_strand_id
1 'polypeptide(L)'
;MIIVVDQREKKPFDFPGVETKEAHLETGDYTVEGFEDRFAVERKSIDDLTKSVGSDRNRFEAEIRRAQAFDEFAVVIEGSREDIEDHNYFSMIHPNAVLGTTEKWPWKYDRLEFIWAGEDEEGNRIYDLAEAKEQAAQQTLRLLDRWYLKAASDLF
;
A
#
# COMPACT_ATOMS: atom_id res chain seq x y z
N MET A 1 -17.04 7.71 7.06
CA MET A 1 -15.61 7.45 7.23
C MET A 1 -14.86 8.70 6.80
N ILE A 2 -13.87 9.15 7.58
CA ILE A 2 -12.94 10.21 7.18
C ILE A 2 -11.57 9.55 6.96
N ILE A 3 -10.95 9.78 5.82
CA ILE A 3 -9.61 9.27 5.52
C ILE A 3 -8.58 10.26 6.06
N VAL A 4 -7.65 9.77 6.87
CA VAL A 4 -6.49 10.56 7.31
C VAL A 4 -5.33 10.28 6.37
N VAL A 5 -4.75 11.34 5.83
CA VAL A 5 -3.61 11.31 4.90
C VAL A 5 -2.37 11.79 5.64
N ASP A 6 -1.25 11.07 5.52
CA ASP A 6 0.01 11.52 6.10
C ASP A 6 0.45 12.83 5.43
N GLN A 7 0.70 13.86 6.24
CA GLN A 7 1.08 15.20 5.77
C GLN A 7 2.41 15.26 4.99
N ARG A 8 3.23 14.19 5.00
CA ARG A 8 4.47 14.10 4.22
C ARG A 8 4.22 13.54 2.82
N GLU A 9 3.03 12.97 2.56
CA GLU A 9 2.67 12.42 1.26
C GLU A 9 2.51 13.53 0.23
N LYS A 10 3.39 13.55 -0.77
CA LYS A 10 3.51 14.71 -1.69
C LYS A 10 2.48 14.71 -2.80
N LYS A 11 1.94 13.56 -3.16
CA LYS A 11 1.02 13.40 -4.29
C LYS A 11 -0.17 12.55 -3.87
N PRO A 12 -0.91 12.95 -2.83
CA PRO A 12 -1.94 12.10 -2.26
C PRO A 12 -2.96 11.69 -3.31
N PHE A 13 -3.54 10.50 -3.13
CA PHE A 13 -4.69 10.08 -3.91
C PHE A 13 -5.87 11.03 -3.70
N ASP A 14 -6.66 11.19 -4.75
CA ASP A 14 -7.96 11.84 -4.66
C ASP A 14 -9.01 10.78 -4.33
N PHE A 15 -9.93 11.11 -3.42
CA PHE A 15 -11.02 10.23 -3.01
C PHE A 15 -12.36 10.94 -3.20
N PRO A 16 -12.89 10.98 -4.44
CA PRO A 16 -14.12 11.72 -4.73
C PRO A 16 -15.29 11.30 -3.84
N GLY A 17 -15.93 12.27 -3.18
CA GLY A 17 -17.08 12.04 -2.31
C GLY A 17 -16.74 11.50 -0.92
N VAL A 18 -15.46 11.38 -0.57
CA VAL A 18 -14.98 10.98 0.76
C VAL A 18 -14.27 12.17 1.41
N GLU A 19 -14.57 12.42 2.68
CA GLU A 19 -13.89 13.48 3.44
C GLU A 19 -12.47 13.04 3.80
N THR A 20 -11.50 13.94 3.60
CA THR A 20 -10.08 13.70 3.89
C THR A 20 -9.52 14.74 4.85
N LYS A 21 -8.58 14.33 5.70
CA LYS A 21 -7.87 15.20 6.64
C LYS A 21 -6.38 14.88 6.62
N GLU A 22 -5.54 15.91 6.66
CA GLU A 22 -4.09 15.72 6.80
C GLU A 22 -3.69 15.63 8.29
N ALA A 23 -2.81 14.68 8.62
CA ALA A 23 -2.19 14.58 9.93
C ALA A 23 -0.81 13.92 9.84
N HIS A 24 -0.05 13.93 10.94
CA HIS A 24 1.15 13.09 11.01
C HIS A 24 0.76 11.66 11.38
N LEU A 25 1.14 10.69 10.54
CA LEU A 25 0.98 9.26 10.82
C LEU A 25 2.33 8.64 11.20
N GLU A 26 2.34 7.77 12.21
CA GLU A 26 3.55 7.06 12.58
C GLU A 26 3.93 5.99 11.53
N THR A 27 2.92 5.39 10.89
CA THR A 27 3.07 4.31 9.91
C THR A 27 2.03 4.45 8.79
N GLY A 28 2.46 4.25 7.55
CA GLY A 28 1.62 4.35 6.35
C GLY A 28 1.33 5.79 5.90
N ASP A 29 0.71 5.89 4.72
CA ASP A 29 0.32 7.14 4.08
C ASP A 29 -1.17 7.44 4.24
N TYR A 30 -2.00 6.42 4.46
CA TYR A 30 -3.44 6.56 4.64
C TYR A 30 -3.96 5.70 5.78
N THR A 31 -4.94 6.22 6.52
CA THR A 31 -5.68 5.49 7.55
C THR A 31 -7.11 6.05 7.68
N VAL A 32 -7.87 5.57 8.67
CA VAL A 32 -9.22 6.03 9.01
C VAL A 32 -9.18 6.82 10.31
N GLU A 33 -9.87 7.95 10.36
CA GLU A 33 -9.97 8.75 11.59
C GLU A 33 -10.55 7.94 12.76
N GLY A 34 -9.87 7.98 13.90
CA GLY A 34 -10.20 7.20 15.10
C GLY A 34 -9.68 5.75 15.10
N PHE A 35 -8.95 5.34 14.06
CA PHE A 35 -8.34 4.02 13.91
C PHE A 35 -6.87 4.12 13.42
N GLU A 36 -6.21 5.24 13.67
CA GLU A 36 -4.86 5.54 13.19
C GLU A 36 -3.79 4.57 13.71
N ASP A 37 -4.05 3.92 14.85
CA ASP A 37 -3.20 2.89 15.47
C ASP A 37 -3.63 1.45 15.12
N ARG A 38 -4.68 1.29 14.30
CA ARG A 38 -5.26 -0.01 13.94
C ARG A 38 -5.14 -0.33 12.45
N PHE A 39 -5.17 0.68 11.58
CA PHE A 39 -5.13 0.49 10.13
C PHE A 39 -4.07 1.38 9.50
N ALA A 40 -3.41 0.88 8.46
CA ALA A 40 -2.61 1.71 7.60
C ALA A 40 -2.48 1.14 6.19
N VAL A 41 -2.51 2.03 5.20
CA VAL A 41 -2.12 1.76 3.82
C VAL A 41 -0.85 2.56 3.52
N GLU A 42 0.20 1.86 3.11
CA GLU A 42 1.43 2.42 2.56
C GLU A 42 1.33 2.42 1.03
N ARG A 43 1.55 3.57 0.40
CA ARG A 43 1.55 3.71 -1.05
C ARG A 43 2.96 3.53 -1.58
N LYS A 44 3.10 2.83 -2.70
CA LYS A 44 4.44 2.63 -3.29
C LYS A 44 4.40 2.56 -4.81
N SER A 45 5.30 3.31 -5.46
CA SER A 45 5.59 3.10 -6.88
C SER A 45 6.46 1.85 -7.08
N ILE A 46 6.57 1.32 -8.30
CA ILE A 46 7.50 0.24 -8.65
C ILE A 46 8.95 0.62 -8.28
N ASP A 47 9.37 1.85 -8.58
CA ASP A 47 10.72 2.32 -8.23
C ASP A 47 10.96 2.40 -6.73
N ASP A 48 9.96 2.85 -5.95
CA ASP A 48 10.10 2.91 -4.50
C ASP A 48 10.05 1.52 -3.88
N LEU A 49 9.27 0.58 -4.44
CA LEU A 49 9.24 -0.81 -4.01
C LEU A 49 10.60 -1.48 -4.24
N THR A 50 11.19 -1.31 -5.42
CA THR A 50 12.48 -1.92 -5.75
C THR A 50 13.61 -1.36 -4.89
N LYS A 51 13.57 -0.06 -4.55
CA LYS A 51 14.48 0.54 -3.55
C LYS A 51 14.22 -0.01 -2.14
N SER A 52 12.96 -0.09 -1.73
CA SER A 52 12.54 -0.64 -0.43
C SER A 52 12.92 -2.09 -0.25
N VAL A 53 12.95 -2.91 -1.30
CA VAL A 53 13.39 -4.31 -1.19
C VAL A 53 14.92 -4.44 -1.30
N GLY A 54 15.57 -3.47 -1.95
CA GLY A 54 17.02 -3.38 -2.14
C GLY A 54 17.73 -2.55 -1.07
N SER A 55 18.14 -1.32 -1.44
CA SER A 55 18.99 -0.47 -0.59
C SER A 55 18.33 -0.10 0.73
N ASP A 56 17.01 0.04 0.75
CA ASP A 56 16.26 0.56 1.90
C ASP A 56 15.55 -0.56 2.69
N ARG A 57 15.92 -1.82 2.43
CA ARG A 57 15.30 -3.04 3.01
C ARG A 57 15.15 -3.01 4.52
N ASN A 58 16.19 -2.60 5.23
CA ASN A 58 16.16 -2.56 6.70
C ASN A 58 15.15 -1.52 7.20
N ARG A 59 15.01 -0.38 6.51
CA ARG A 59 14.04 0.66 6.87
C ARG A 59 12.62 0.17 6.62
N PHE A 60 12.40 -0.45 5.46
CA PHE A 60 11.08 -0.97 5.08
C PHE A 60 10.64 -2.14 5.98
N GLU A 61 11.54 -3.08 6.29
CA GLU A 61 11.22 -4.17 7.23
C GLU A 61 10.93 -3.64 8.65
N ALA A 62 11.60 -2.56 9.09
CA ALA A 62 11.33 -1.94 10.38
C ALA A 62 9.93 -1.30 10.45
N GLU A 63 9.45 -0.73 9.36
CA GLU A 63 8.11 -0.19 9.23
C GLU A 63 7.05 -1.29 9.30
N ILE A 64 7.22 -2.36 8.51
CA ILE A 64 6.34 -3.54 8.57
C ILE A 64 6.30 -4.15 9.96
N ARG A 65 7.44 -4.19 10.67
CA ARG A 65 7.51 -4.67 12.05
C ARG A 65 6.70 -3.80 13.01
N ARG A 66 6.70 -2.48 12.86
CA ARG A 66 5.82 -1.58 13.64
C ARG A 66 4.36 -1.85 13.31
N ALA A 67 4.04 -2.00 12.03
CA ALA A 67 2.69 -2.31 11.56
C ALA A 67 2.15 -3.67 12.05
N GLN A 68 2.98 -4.55 12.62
CA GLN A 68 2.47 -5.79 13.24
C GLN A 68 1.66 -5.55 14.52
N ALA A 69 1.75 -4.36 15.11
CA ALA A 69 0.88 -3.95 16.22
C ALA A 69 -0.54 -3.57 15.75
N PHE A 70 -0.73 -3.37 14.44
CA PHE A 70 -2.00 -2.95 13.86
C PHE A 70 -2.89 -4.17 13.60
N ASP A 71 -4.17 -3.92 13.34
CA ASP A 71 -5.09 -4.97 12.93
C ASP A 71 -4.89 -5.37 11.47
N GLU A 72 -4.61 -4.38 10.61
CA GLU A 72 -4.48 -4.55 9.17
C GLU A 72 -3.46 -3.54 8.60
N PHE A 73 -2.55 -4.00 7.74
CA PHE A 73 -1.58 -3.16 7.04
C PHE A 73 -1.40 -3.63 5.59
N ALA A 74 -1.53 -2.70 4.64
CA ALA A 74 -1.38 -3.00 3.23
C ALA A 74 -0.36 -2.09 2.57
N VAL A 75 0.42 -2.64 1.65
CA VAL A 75 1.26 -1.89 0.73
C VAL A 75 0.59 -1.92 -0.63
N VAL A 76 0.02 -0.81 -1.06
CA VAL A 76 -0.61 -0.66 -2.38
C VAL A 76 0.44 -0.17 -3.37
N ILE A 77 0.68 -0.99 -4.39
CA ILE A 77 1.73 -0.78 -5.38
C ILE A 77 1.10 -0.22 -6.67
N GLU A 78 1.55 0.96 -7.10
CA GLU A 78 1.18 1.59 -8.37
C GLU A 78 1.95 0.93 -9.53
N GLY A 79 1.59 -0.31 -9.83
CA GLY A 79 2.11 -1.08 -10.96
C GLY A 79 1.79 -2.55 -10.81
N SER A 80 2.31 -3.34 -11.74
CA SER A 80 2.05 -4.77 -11.88
C SER A 80 3.26 -5.63 -11.53
N ARG A 81 3.04 -6.93 -11.35
CA ARG A 81 4.13 -7.91 -11.28
C ARG A 81 4.90 -7.98 -12.59
N GLU A 82 4.22 -7.84 -13.73
CA GLU A 82 4.84 -7.80 -15.07
C GLU A 82 5.84 -6.62 -15.18
N ASP A 83 5.55 -5.45 -14.58
CA ASP A 83 6.52 -4.34 -14.50
C ASP A 83 7.83 -4.78 -13.83
N ILE A 84 7.75 -5.65 -12.84
CA ILE A 84 8.92 -6.19 -12.16
C ILE A 84 9.62 -7.25 -13.01
N GLU A 85 8.87 -8.16 -13.62
CA GLU A 85 9.40 -9.24 -14.48
C GLU A 85 10.18 -8.68 -15.67
N ASP A 86 9.63 -7.64 -16.31
CA ASP A 86 10.22 -6.95 -17.45
C ASP A 86 11.32 -5.96 -17.07
N HIS A 87 11.61 -5.79 -15.77
CA HIS A 87 12.59 -4.84 -15.26
C HIS A 87 12.28 -3.38 -15.60
N ASN A 88 11.00 -2.99 -15.58
CA ASN A 88 10.52 -1.63 -15.84
C ASN A 88 10.70 -0.71 -14.62
N TYR A 89 11.94 -0.60 -14.11
CA TYR A 89 12.33 0.23 -12.97
C TYR A 89 13.82 0.58 -13.00
N PHE A 90 14.25 1.57 -12.21
CA PHE A 90 15.63 2.08 -12.28
C PHE A 90 16.68 1.29 -11.49
N SER A 91 16.26 0.55 -10.46
CA SER A 91 17.16 -0.22 -9.59
C SER A 91 17.77 -1.43 -10.31
N MET A 92 19.00 -1.81 -9.95
CA MET A 92 19.64 -3.05 -10.46
C MET A 92 19.21 -4.32 -9.71
N ILE A 93 18.25 -4.22 -8.78
CA ILE A 93 17.76 -5.39 -8.04
C ILE A 93 17.12 -6.39 -9.00
N HIS A 94 17.44 -7.67 -8.82
CA HIS A 94 16.88 -8.72 -9.67
C HIS A 94 15.37 -8.88 -9.42
N PRO A 95 14.52 -9.04 -10.46
CA PRO A 95 13.06 -9.22 -10.33
C PRO A 95 12.65 -10.25 -9.27
N ASN A 96 13.25 -11.44 -9.29
CA ASN A 96 13.02 -12.50 -8.30
C ASN A 96 13.21 -12.06 -6.84
N ALA A 97 14.08 -11.09 -6.55
CA ALA A 97 14.26 -10.60 -5.17
C ALA A 97 13.08 -9.72 -4.73
N VAL A 98 12.51 -8.95 -5.67
CA VAL A 98 11.32 -8.13 -5.43
C VAL A 98 10.09 -9.01 -5.31
N LEU A 99 9.77 -9.81 -6.33
CA LEU A 99 8.61 -10.71 -6.33
C LEU A 99 8.68 -11.72 -5.18
N GLY A 100 9.85 -12.31 -4.96
CA GLY A 100 10.03 -13.24 -3.84
C GLY A 100 9.90 -12.57 -2.48
N THR A 101 10.16 -11.27 -2.36
CA THR A 101 9.90 -10.52 -1.11
C THR A 101 8.41 -10.28 -0.93
N THR A 102 7.72 -9.75 -1.95
CA THR A 102 6.29 -9.45 -1.88
C THR A 102 5.43 -10.71 -1.69
N GLU A 103 5.87 -11.86 -2.21
CA GLU A 103 5.19 -13.14 -2.01
C GLU A 103 5.46 -13.75 -0.63
N LYS A 104 6.70 -13.66 -0.12
CA LYS A 104 7.12 -14.39 1.09
C LYS A 104 6.84 -13.63 2.38
N TRP A 105 6.88 -12.30 2.34
CA TRP A 105 6.73 -11.49 3.54
C TRP A 105 5.36 -11.57 4.20
N PRO A 106 4.23 -11.66 3.45
CA PRO A 106 2.92 -11.92 4.06
C PRO A 106 2.86 -13.20 4.92
N TRP A 107 3.65 -14.23 4.59
CA TRP A 107 3.76 -15.46 5.43
C TRP A 107 4.60 -15.27 6.70
N LYS A 108 5.42 -14.22 6.74
CA LYS A 108 6.29 -13.88 7.88
C LYS A 108 5.64 -12.82 8.78
N TYR A 109 4.76 -12.00 8.22
CA TYR A 109 4.15 -10.84 8.85
C TYR A 109 2.64 -10.90 8.67
N ASP A 110 1.94 -11.43 9.67
CA ASP A 110 0.50 -11.74 9.60
C ASP A 110 -0.38 -10.54 9.23
N ARG A 111 0.08 -9.31 9.52
CA ARG A 111 -0.68 -8.08 9.26
C ARG A 111 -0.42 -7.47 7.89
N LEU A 112 0.49 -8.03 7.09
CA LEU A 112 0.96 -7.44 5.84
C LEU A 112 0.30 -8.07 4.61
N GLU A 113 -0.28 -7.21 3.78
CA GLU A 113 -0.72 -7.55 2.42
C GLU A 113 0.01 -6.66 1.38
N PHE A 114 0.35 -7.22 0.22
CA PHE A 114 0.79 -6.45 -0.94
C PHE A 114 -0.29 -6.49 -2.01
N ILE A 115 -0.69 -5.32 -2.52
CA ILE A 115 -1.74 -5.19 -3.52
C ILE A 115 -1.16 -4.53 -4.76
N TRP A 116 -1.21 -5.23 -5.88
CA TRP A 116 -0.76 -4.74 -7.18
C TRP A 116 -1.92 -4.04 -7.87
N ALA A 117 -1.86 -2.71 -7.95
CA ALA A 117 -2.94 -1.90 -8.53
C ALA A 117 -2.72 -1.54 -10.01
N GLY A 118 -1.62 -2.01 -10.60
CA GLY A 118 -1.41 -1.95 -12.05
C GLY A 118 -1.86 -3.23 -12.77
N GLU A 119 -2.70 -4.05 -12.16
CA GLU A 119 -3.25 -5.27 -12.74
C GLU A 119 -4.78 -5.15 -12.85
N ASP A 120 -5.36 -5.56 -13.98
CA ASP A 120 -6.82 -5.65 -14.15
C ASP A 120 -7.41 -6.83 -13.35
N GLU A 121 -8.74 -7.05 -13.46
CA GLU A 121 -9.42 -8.13 -12.72
C GLU A 121 -8.95 -9.52 -13.14
N GLU A 122 -8.41 -9.65 -14.36
CA GLU A 122 -7.83 -10.88 -14.91
C GLU A 122 -6.32 -11.02 -14.61
N GLY A 123 -5.70 -10.01 -13.99
CA GLY A 123 -4.28 -9.99 -13.65
C GLY A 123 -3.36 -9.49 -14.76
N ASN A 124 -3.89 -8.90 -15.84
CA ASN A 124 -3.08 -8.32 -16.91
C ASN A 124 -2.61 -6.91 -16.54
N ARG A 125 -1.43 -6.54 -17.02
CA ARG A 125 -0.87 -5.21 -16.79
C ARG A 125 -1.71 -4.10 -17.40
N ILE A 126 -1.93 -3.06 -16.59
CA ILE A 126 -2.45 -1.76 -17.00
C ILE A 126 -1.26 -0.89 -17.43
N TYR A 127 -1.21 -0.57 -18.71
CA TYR A 127 -0.11 0.23 -19.27
C TYR A 127 -0.26 1.73 -19.01
N ASP A 128 -1.48 2.23 -18.77
CA ASP A 128 -1.73 3.63 -18.47
C ASP A 128 -1.43 3.92 -16.99
N LEU A 129 -0.40 4.74 -16.73
CA LEU A 129 0.02 5.10 -15.38
C LEU A 129 -1.05 5.91 -14.61
N ALA A 130 -1.88 6.69 -15.30
CA ALA A 130 -2.96 7.43 -14.66
C ALA A 130 -4.08 6.47 -14.23
N GLU A 131 -4.39 5.48 -15.06
CA GLU A 131 -5.35 4.42 -14.72
C GLU A 131 -4.84 3.55 -13.56
N ALA A 132 -3.58 3.10 -13.57
CA ALA A 132 -2.99 2.35 -12.47
C ALA A 132 -2.99 3.15 -11.15
N LYS A 133 -2.75 4.47 -11.23
CA LYS A 133 -2.85 5.37 -10.06
C LYS A 133 -4.29 5.49 -9.56
N GLU A 134 -5.25 5.61 -10.45
CA GLU A 134 -6.68 5.66 -10.08
C GLU A 134 -7.12 4.35 -9.43
N GLN A 135 -6.70 3.21 -9.98
CA GLN A 135 -6.93 1.91 -9.37
C GLN A 135 -6.28 1.79 -7.99
N ALA A 136 -5.05 2.29 -7.80
CA ALA A 136 -4.40 2.31 -6.50
C ALA A 136 -5.20 3.12 -5.46
N ALA A 137 -5.76 4.26 -5.86
CA ALA A 137 -6.67 5.05 -5.03
C ALA A 137 -7.94 4.26 -4.69
N GLN A 138 -8.57 3.62 -5.68
CA GLN A 138 -9.77 2.81 -5.48
C GLN A 138 -9.52 1.61 -4.55
N GLN A 139 -8.39 0.92 -4.69
CA GLN A 139 -8.01 -0.18 -3.80
C GLN A 139 -7.76 0.33 -2.37
N THR A 140 -7.05 1.46 -2.23
CA THR A 140 -6.85 2.11 -0.93
C THR A 140 -8.19 2.43 -0.25
N LEU A 141 -9.14 3.01 -1.00
CA LEU A 141 -10.48 3.30 -0.48
C LEU A 141 -11.23 2.02 -0.06
N ARG A 142 -11.21 0.98 -0.90
CA ARG A 142 -11.88 -0.31 -0.62
C ARG A 142 -11.32 -0.97 0.65
N LEU A 143 -10.00 -0.94 0.85
CA LEU A 143 -9.36 -1.45 2.05
C LEU A 143 -9.83 -0.72 3.30
N LEU A 144 -9.70 0.62 3.30
CA LEU A 144 -10.06 1.46 4.43
C LEU A 144 -11.54 1.33 4.78
N ASP A 145 -12.43 1.31 3.78
CA ASP A 145 -13.87 1.14 3.99
C ASP A 145 -14.20 -0.25 4.56
N ARG A 146 -13.62 -1.31 4.00
CA ARG A 146 -13.78 -2.69 4.51
C ARG A 146 -13.34 -2.80 5.97
N TRP A 147 -12.18 -2.23 6.31
CA TRP A 147 -11.63 -2.28 7.67
C TRP A 147 -12.46 -1.45 8.64
N TYR A 148 -12.90 -0.25 8.22
CA TYR A 148 -13.80 0.59 8.98
C TYR A 148 -15.13 -0.11 9.28
N LEU A 149 -15.77 -0.71 8.27
CA LEU A 149 -17.05 -1.42 8.45
C LEU A 149 -16.90 -2.61 9.39
N LYS A 150 -15.82 -3.39 9.25
CA LYS A 150 -15.50 -4.51 10.16
C LYS A 150 -15.37 -4.02 11.60
N ALA A 151 -14.52 -3.03 11.86
CA ALA A 151 -14.31 -2.55 13.22
C ALA A 151 -15.50 -1.76 13.79
N ALA A 152 -16.27 -1.05 12.96
CA ALA A 152 -17.51 -0.40 13.37
C ALA A 152 -18.57 -1.45 13.74
N SER A 153 -18.63 -2.58 13.03
CA SER A 153 -19.55 -3.67 13.38
C SER A 153 -19.21 -4.36 14.69
N ASP A 154 -17.93 -4.46 15.04
CA ASP A 154 -17.48 -5.06 16.32
C ASP A 154 -17.79 -4.17 17.55
N LEU A 155 -18.16 -2.90 17.33
CA LEU A 155 -18.51 -1.94 18.39
C LEU A 155 -20.00 -1.98 18.77
N PHE A 156 -20.84 -2.71 18.03
CA PHE A 156 -22.30 -2.83 18.24
C PHE A 156 -22.74 -4.29 18.39
#